data_AF-J4I9R4-F1
#
_entry.id   AF-J4I9R4-F1
#
_cell.length_a   1.000
_cell.length_b   1.000
_cell.length_c   1.000
_cell.angle_alpha   90.00
_cell.angle_beta   90.00
_cell.angle_gamma   90.00
#
_symmetry.space_group_name_H-M   'P 1'
#
loop_
_entity.id
_entity.type
_entity.pdbx_description
1 polymer ?
#
loop_
_entity_poly.entity_id
_entity_poly.type
_entity_poly.pdbx_seq_one_letter_code
_entity_poly.pdbx_strand_id
1 'polypeptide(L)'
;MTTRTNEQVIAELGWTRKVLRDITGVTPIYWRPPFGDIDDRVRAISIAMNLKPIIWTRINATMDFDTNDWGMIGGSSTAISTLDKWNEIMNVEANISTGFIALEHDLFEQTVDLAVGYILPEALAHQPKFNMTPIVECLDMPLANAYLETNDNSTNPPPLTAYLANRTIPGTTPPAGSSNSTGSSGGNPSASGSSDGSSGGSPGSSEKSGASSMMAVGPALLTAALGVVGSVGAIFL
;
A
#
# COMPACT_ATOMS: atom_id res chain seq x y z
N MET A 1 2.09 7.43 2.16
CA MET A 1 0.72 7.66 2.71
C MET A 1 0.72 8.44 4.03
N THR A 2 1.87 8.49 4.71
CA THR A 2 1.98 8.98 6.10
C THR A 2 1.78 10.49 6.27
N THR A 3 1.91 11.28 5.20
CA THR A 3 1.69 12.74 5.21
C THR A 3 0.21 13.16 5.31
N ARG A 4 -0.73 12.21 5.28
CA ARG A 4 -2.18 12.46 5.36
C ARG A 4 -2.71 12.31 6.79
N THR A 5 -3.72 13.10 7.17
CA THR A 5 -4.42 12.92 8.46
C THR A 5 -5.18 11.59 8.50
N ASN A 6 -5.67 11.18 9.67
CA ASN A 6 -6.44 9.93 9.79
C ASN A 6 -7.68 9.94 8.90
N GLU A 7 -8.41 11.05 8.89
CA GLU A 7 -9.64 11.23 8.13
C GLU A 7 -9.36 11.20 6.62
N GLN A 8 -8.24 11.79 6.20
CA GLN A 8 -7.80 11.72 4.80
C GLN A 8 -7.44 10.29 4.40
N VAL A 9 -6.70 9.55 5.22
CA VAL A 9 -6.37 8.14 4.92
C VAL A 9 -7.65 7.30 4.80
N ILE A 10 -8.60 7.49 5.73
CA ILE A 10 -9.91 6.81 5.67
C ILE A 10 -10.66 7.17 4.39
N ALA A 11 -10.68 8.45 4.02
CA ALA A 11 -11.35 8.91 2.81
C ALA A 11 -10.71 8.32 1.53
N GLU A 12 -9.38 8.39 1.40
CA GLU A 12 -8.65 7.86 0.23
C GLU A 12 -8.91 6.36 0.03
N LEU A 13 -8.76 5.57 1.09
CA LEU A 13 -8.98 4.12 1.04
C LEU A 13 -10.46 3.78 0.84
N GLY A 14 -11.36 4.50 1.52
CA GLY A 14 -12.79 4.24 1.50
C GLY A 14 -13.43 4.57 0.15
N TRP A 15 -13.13 5.73 -0.42
CA TRP A 15 -13.67 6.16 -1.71
C TRP A 15 -13.13 5.32 -2.85
N THR A 16 -11.83 5.03 -2.88
CA THR A 16 -11.23 4.16 -3.90
C THR A 16 -11.90 2.79 -3.90
N ARG A 17 -12.02 2.17 -2.73
CA ARG A 17 -12.68 0.87 -2.58
C ARG A 17 -14.15 0.92 -2.99
N LYS A 18 -14.87 1.99 -2.65
CA LYS A 18 -16.27 2.17 -3.06
C LYS A 18 -16.40 2.23 -4.57
N VAL A 19 -15.58 3.04 -5.25
CA VAL A 19 -15.62 3.14 -6.71
C VAL A 19 -15.31 1.80 -7.37
N LEU A 20 -14.30 1.07 -6.88
CA LEU A 20 -13.98 -0.27 -7.39
C LEU A 20 -15.16 -1.24 -7.22
N ARG A 21 -15.86 -1.20 -6.08
CA ARG A 21 -17.08 -1.98 -5.86
C ARG A 21 -18.21 -1.58 -6.81
N ASP A 22 -18.46 -0.30 -6.95
CA ASP A 22 -19.56 0.21 -7.78
C ASP A 22 -19.35 -0.17 -9.26
N ILE A 23 -18.10 -0.28 -9.73
CA ILE A 23 -17.74 -0.67 -11.10
C ILE A 23 -17.73 -2.20 -11.28
N THR A 24 -17.08 -2.93 -10.37
CA THR A 24 -16.78 -4.36 -10.56
C THR A 24 -17.77 -5.30 -9.89
N GLY A 25 -18.63 -4.80 -9.00
CA GLY A 25 -19.56 -5.61 -8.20
C GLY A 25 -18.93 -6.33 -7.01
N VAL A 26 -17.60 -6.28 -6.86
CA VAL A 26 -16.81 -6.90 -5.78
C VAL A 26 -15.91 -5.88 -5.08
N THR A 27 -15.61 -6.13 -3.81
CA THR A 27 -14.87 -5.21 -2.94
C THR A 27 -13.45 -5.74 -2.72
N PRO A 28 -12.40 -5.12 -3.28
CA PRO A 28 -11.03 -5.55 -3.05
C PRO A 28 -10.63 -5.43 -1.58
N ILE A 29 -9.90 -6.42 -1.08
CA ILE A 29 -9.35 -6.41 0.29
C ILE A 29 -7.84 -6.10 0.33
N TYR A 30 -7.20 -5.97 -0.83
CA TYR A 30 -5.80 -5.63 -0.96
C TYR A 30 -5.62 -4.19 -1.46
N TRP A 31 -4.54 -3.53 -1.03
CA TRP A 31 -4.17 -2.20 -1.49
C TRP A 31 -2.65 -2.03 -1.45
N ARG A 32 -2.10 -1.04 -2.15
CA ARG A 32 -0.68 -0.69 -2.10
C ARG A 32 -0.53 0.75 -1.60
N PRO A 33 0.28 1.01 -0.56
CA PRO A 33 0.53 2.38 -0.12
C PRO A 33 1.35 3.17 -1.14
N PRO A 34 0.95 4.41 -1.48
CA PRO A 34 1.78 5.31 -2.27
C PRO A 34 3.16 5.49 -1.64
N PHE A 35 4.20 5.40 -2.47
CA PHE A 35 5.63 5.41 -2.11
C PHE A 35 6.10 4.20 -1.26
N GLY A 36 5.29 3.15 -1.13
CA GLY A 36 5.57 2.07 -0.16
C GLY A 36 5.48 2.50 1.30
N ASP A 37 5.05 3.75 1.55
CA ASP A 37 5.20 4.43 2.82
C ASP A 37 3.94 4.30 3.68
N ILE A 38 4.07 3.55 4.77
CA ILE A 38 3.02 3.21 5.73
C ILE A 38 3.55 3.15 7.16
N ASP A 39 3.05 4.04 8.03
CA ASP A 39 3.32 4.02 9.47
C ASP A 39 2.30 3.13 10.22
N ASP A 40 2.48 2.96 11.53
CA ASP A 40 1.59 2.13 12.36
C ASP A 40 0.15 2.63 12.38
N ARG A 41 -0.05 3.95 12.25
CA ARG A 41 -1.36 4.60 12.24
C ARG A 41 -2.11 4.28 10.94
N VAL A 42 -1.47 4.45 9.78
CA VAL A 42 -2.03 4.09 8.47
C VAL A 42 -2.29 2.58 8.41
N ARG A 43 -1.37 1.76 8.95
CA ARG A 43 -1.58 0.30 9.03
C ARG A 43 -2.80 -0.06 9.87
N ALA A 44 -2.95 0.53 11.05
CA ALA A 44 -4.10 0.33 11.92
C ALA A 44 -5.41 0.75 11.26
N ILE A 45 -5.42 1.90 10.57
CA ILE A 45 -6.60 2.35 9.80
C ILE A 45 -6.94 1.33 8.71
N SER A 46 -5.95 0.87 7.93
CA SER A 46 -6.20 -0.10 6.86
C SER A 46 -6.75 -1.42 7.42
N ILE A 47 -6.22 -1.92 8.53
CA ILE A 47 -6.71 -3.14 9.21
C ILE A 47 -8.15 -2.93 9.70
N ALA A 48 -8.46 -1.80 10.33
CA ALA A 48 -9.81 -1.48 10.78
C ALA A 48 -10.81 -1.41 9.61
N MET A 49 -10.33 -1.08 8.42
CA MET A 49 -11.11 -1.11 7.19
C MET A 49 -11.11 -2.47 6.49
N ASN A 50 -10.55 -3.54 7.07
CA ASN A 50 -10.37 -4.86 6.43
C ASN A 50 -9.54 -4.82 5.13
N LEU A 51 -8.54 -3.96 5.08
CA LEU A 51 -7.59 -3.85 3.97
C LEU A 51 -6.22 -4.39 4.37
N LYS A 52 -5.60 -5.16 3.47
CA LYS A 52 -4.26 -5.73 3.61
C LYS A 52 -3.29 -5.01 2.66
N PRO A 53 -2.26 -4.32 3.18
CA PRO A 53 -1.27 -3.67 2.34
C PRO A 53 -0.39 -4.71 1.63
N ILE A 54 -0.08 -4.47 0.35
CA ILE A 54 0.89 -5.22 -0.44
C ILE A 54 2.06 -4.31 -0.78
N ILE A 55 3.27 -4.78 -0.49
CA ILE A 55 4.54 -4.18 -0.89
C ILE A 55 5.24 -5.15 -1.84
N TRP A 56 6.12 -4.64 -2.69
CA TRP A 56 6.99 -5.48 -3.51
C TRP A 56 8.02 -6.22 -2.66
N THR A 57 8.64 -7.24 -3.22
CA THR A 57 9.63 -8.04 -2.50
C THR A 57 10.83 -7.18 -2.13
N ARG A 58 11.30 -7.35 -0.90
CA ARG A 58 12.54 -6.76 -0.39
C ARG A 58 13.35 -7.85 0.29
N ILE A 59 14.60 -8.00 -0.13
CA ILE A 59 15.55 -8.97 0.42
C ILE A 59 16.29 -8.38 1.61
N ASN A 60 16.69 -7.11 1.51
CA ASN A 60 17.35 -6.37 2.58
C ASN A 60 17.20 -4.86 2.35
N ALA A 61 17.86 -4.03 3.17
CA ALA A 61 17.73 -2.57 3.10
C ALA A 61 18.16 -1.94 1.77
N THR A 62 18.99 -2.62 0.97
CA THR A 62 19.53 -2.09 -0.29
C THR A 62 19.04 -2.86 -1.51
N MET A 63 18.37 -4.01 -1.32
CA MET A 63 17.89 -4.89 -2.36
C MET A 63 16.39 -5.09 -2.25
N ASP A 64 15.66 -4.44 -3.15
CA ASP A 64 14.24 -4.67 -3.37
C ASP A 64 13.94 -4.87 -4.86
N PHE A 65 12.72 -5.30 -5.12
CA PHE A 65 12.26 -5.70 -6.44
C PHE A 65 11.48 -4.55 -7.09
N ASP A 66 12.05 -3.33 -7.01
CA ASP A 66 11.59 -2.14 -7.73
C ASP A 66 12.40 -1.95 -9.00
N THR A 67 11.72 -1.93 -10.15
CA THR A 67 12.36 -1.72 -11.46
C THR A 67 12.89 -0.29 -11.63
N ASN A 68 12.43 0.67 -10.81
CA ASN A 68 12.68 2.10 -10.96
C ASN A 68 12.26 2.67 -12.34
N ASP A 69 11.28 2.03 -12.98
CA ASP A 69 10.71 2.47 -14.27
C ASP A 69 10.16 3.91 -14.22
N TRP A 70 9.56 4.30 -13.09
CA TRP A 70 9.07 5.66 -12.81
C TRP A 70 10.16 6.73 -12.95
N GLY A 71 11.43 6.37 -12.69
CA GLY A 71 12.57 7.28 -12.80
C GLY A 71 12.83 7.74 -14.23
N MET A 72 12.43 6.96 -15.24
CA MET A 72 12.53 7.36 -16.64
C MET A 72 11.66 8.58 -16.96
N ILE A 73 10.45 8.60 -16.40
CA ILE A 73 9.49 9.70 -16.61
C ILE A 73 9.94 10.95 -15.85
N GLY A 74 10.53 10.77 -14.67
CA GLY A 74 11.13 11.86 -13.89
C GLY A 74 12.47 12.36 -14.41
N GLY A 75 13.06 11.71 -15.42
CA GLY A 75 14.39 12.02 -15.96
C GLY A 75 15.56 11.66 -15.02
N SER A 76 15.29 10.91 -13.94
CA SER A 76 16.31 10.43 -13.00
C SER A 76 16.88 9.06 -13.38
N SER A 77 16.29 8.39 -14.37
CA SER A 77 16.71 7.06 -14.84
C SER A 77 16.55 6.96 -16.36
N THR A 78 17.14 5.93 -16.95
CA THR A 78 17.05 5.57 -18.38
C THR A 78 16.42 4.19 -18.53
N ALA A 79 15.94 3.86 -19.74
CA ALA A 79 15.48 2.50 -20.04
C ALA A 79 16.54 1.43 -19.72
N ILE A 80 17.81 1.72 -20.01
CA ILE A 80 18.92 0.83 -19.73
C ILE A 80 19.04 0.59 -18.22
N SER A 81 19.04 1.65 -17.40
CA SER A 81 19.14 1.48 -15.94
C SER A 81 17.94 0.74 -15.33
N THR A 82 16.76 0.85 -15.92
CA THR A 82 15.57 0.08 -15.50
C THR A 82 15.73 -1.40 -15.87
N LEU A 83 16.26 -1.70 -17.05
CA LEU A 83 16.60 -3.08 -17.43
C LEU A 83 17.75 -3.65 -16.59
N ASP A 84 18.74 -2.84 -16.21
CA ASP A 84 19.79 -3.24 -15.28
C ASP A 84 19.22 -3.59 -13.90
N LYS A 85 18.22 -2.83 -13.43
CA LYS A 85 17.49 -3.15 -12.20
C LYS A 85 16.70 -4.45 -12.31
N TRP A 86 16.05 -4.67 -13.45
CA TRP A 86 15.39 -5.96 -13.71
C TRP A 86 16.38 -7.13 -13.72
N ASN A 87 17.52 -6.98 -14.40
CA ASN A 87 18.59 -7.99 -14.39
C ASN A 87 19.12 -8.26 -12.97
N GLU A 88 19.23 -7.23 -12.14
CA GLU A 88 19.61 -7.39 -10.73
C GLU A 88 18.57 -8.21 -9.95
N ILE A 89 17.27 -7.96 -10.19
CA ILE A 89 16.18 -8.78 -9.63
C ILE A 89 16.32 -10.23 -10.09
N MET A 90 16.55 -10.48 -11.39
CA MET A 90 16.76 -11.81 -12.01
C MET A 90 18.08 -12.50 -11.63
N ASN A 91 18.97 -11.85 -10.88
CA ASN A 91 20.13 -12.50 -10.29
C ASN A 91 19.91 -12.86 -8.82
N VAL A 92 19.07 -12.09 -8.12
CA VAL A 92 18.83 -12.23 -6.69
C VAL A 92 17.70 -13.20 -6.39
N GLU A 93 16.66 -13.26 -7.23
CA GLU A 93 15.55 -14.20 -7.11
C GLU A 93 16.02 -15.67 -7.15
N ALA A 94 17.11 -15.98 -7.84
CA ALA A 94 17.74 -17.30 -7.83
C ALA A 94 18.16 -17.78 -6.42
N ASN A 95 18.27 -16.85 -5.46
CA ASN A 95 18.66 -17.12 -4.08
C ASN A 95 17.47 -17.15 -3.10
N ILE A 96 16.24 -16.98 -3.56
CA ILE A 96 15.03 -17.13 -2.72
C ILE A 96 14.31 -18.42 -3.06
N SER A 97 13.72 -19.06 -2.04
CA SER A 97 12.92 -20.28 -2.19
C SER A 97 11.41 -19.99 -2.27
N THR A 98 11.02 -18.71 -2.35
CA THR A 98 9.64 -18.24 -2.43
C THR A 98 9.38 -17.58 -3.78
N GLY A 99 8.11 -17.35 -4.11
CA GLY A 99 7.75 -16.36 -5.14
C GLY A 99 8.15 -14.94 -4.74
N PHE A 100 7.99 -14.00 -5.67
CA PHE A 100 8.25 -12.58 -5.44
C PHE A 100 7.22 -11.68 -6.12
N ILE A 101 7.19 -10.41 -5.70
CA ILE A 101 6.37 -9.35 -6.27
C ILE A 101 7.31 -8.26 -6.78
N ALA A 102 7.30 -8.00 -8.07
CA ALA A 102 8.02 -6.87 -8.68
C ALA A 102 7.14 -5.61 -8.73
N LEU A 103 7.75 -4.43 -8.57
CA LEU A 103 7.10 -3.13 -8.74
C LEU A 103 7.41 -2.55 -10.12
N GLU A 104 6.34 -2.23 -10.83
CA GLU A 104 6.29 -1.50 -12.10
C GLU A 104 5.07 -0.56 -12.07
N HIS A 105 5.01 0.36 -13.04
CA HIS A 105 3.95 1.35 -13.21
C HIS A 105 3.42 1.33 -14.64
N ASP A 106 2.10 1.24 -14.79
CA ASP A 106 1.39 1.19 -16.07
C ASP A 106 0.78 2.54 -16.49
N LEU A 107 1.18 3.63 -15.83
CA LEU A 107 0.63 4.97 -16.06
C LEU A 107 1.19 5.64 -17.33
N PHE A 108 2.40 5.29 -17.76
CA PHE A 108 3.09 5.95 -18.85
C PHE A 108 3.45 4.95 -19.96
N GLU A 109 3.31 5.35 -21.22
CA GLU A 109 3.56 4.49 -22.38
C GLU A 109 4.99 3.90 -22.34
N GLN A 110 5.98 4.70 -21.96
CA GLN A 110 7.38 4.27 -21.92
C GLN A 110 7.64 3.14 -20.91
N THR A 111 6.93 3.15 -19.77
CA THR A 111 7.09 2.09 -18.76
C THR A 111 6.38 0.82 -19.21
N VAL A 112 5.20 0.94 -19.86
CA VAL A 112 4.48 -0.19 -20.47
C VAL A 112 5.28 -0.82 -21.61
N ASP A 113 5.88 -0.02 -22.49
CA ASP A 113 6.69 -0.51 -23.61
C ASP A 113 7.91 -1.30 -23.13
N LEU A 114 8.55 -0.85 -22.04
CA LEU A 114 9.66 -1.57 -21.44
C LEU A 114 9.20 -2.88 -20.80
N ALA A 115 8.09 -2.84 -20.08
CA ALA A 115 7.49 -4.01 -19.44
C ALA A 115 7.13 -5.10 -20.47
N VAL A 116 6.36 -4.74 -21.50
CA VAL A 116 5.88 -5.69 -22.52
C VAL A 116 6.97 -6.07 -23.52
N GLY A 117 7.90 -5.17 -23.83
CA GLY A 117 8.96 -5.40 -24.80
C GLY A 117 10.14 -6.22 -24.30
N TYR A 118 10.42 -6.19 -22.98
CA TYR A 118 11.64 -6.78 -22.42
C TYR A 118 11.37 -7.59 -21.15
N ILE A 119 10.80 -6.98 -20.11
CA ILE A 119 10.67 -7.59 -18.78
C ILE A 119 9.75 -8.83 -18.81
N LEU A 120 8.53 -8.67 -19.32
CA LEU A 120 7.54 -9.74 -19.36
C LEU A 120 8.00 -10.91 -20.27
N PRO A 121 8.53 -10.69 -21.49
CA PRO A 121 9.12 -11.76 -22.29
C PRO A 121 10.22 -12.54 -21.58
N GLU A 122 11.13 -11.86 -20.88
CA GLU A 122 12.20 -12.52 -20.12
C GLU A 122 11.65 -13.34 -18.95
N ALA A 123 10.74 -12.77 -18.16
CA ALA A 123 10.08 -13.48 -17.06
C ALA A 123 9.34 -14.75 -17.54
N LEU A 124 8.66 -14.67 -18.69
CA LEU A 124 7.96 -15.81 -19.30
C LEU A 124 8.91 -16.87 -19.86
N ALA A 125 10.12 -16.47 -20.27
CA ALA A 125 11.15 -17.36 -20.80
C ALA A 125 12.02 -18.01 -19.71
N HIS A 126 12.01 -17.47 -18.48
CA HIS A 126 12.84 -17.91 -17.36
C HIS A 126 12.81 -19.43 -17.12
N GLN A 127 13.95 -20.00 -16.71
CA GLN A 127 14.08 -21.42 -16.37
C GLN A 127 14.68 -21.58 -14.95
N PRO A 128 13.98 -22.24 -14.01
CA PRO A 128 12.67 -22.88 -14.16
C PRO A 128 11.54 -21.86 -14.41
N LYS A 129 10.50 -22.27 -15.15
CA LYS A 129 9.40 -21.36 -15.51
C LYS A 129 8.78 -20.72 -14.27
N PHE A 130 8.71 -19.39 -14.26
CA PHE A 130 7.89 -18.68 -13.28
C PHE A 130 6.41 -18.98 -13.51
N ASN A 131 5.68 -19.04 -12.39
CA ASN A 131 4.23 -19.04 -12.42
C ASN A 131 3.76 -17.60 -12.20
N MET A 132 3.52 -16.85 -13.28
CA MET A 132 3.04 -15.47 -13.19
C MET A 132 1.55 -15.46 -12.83
N THR A 133 1.23 -15.02 -11.62
CA THR A 133 -0.13 -15.05 -11.07
C THR A 133 -0.49 -13.74 -10.39
N PRO A 134 -1.79 -13.47 -10.16
CA PRO A 134 -2.21 -12.43 -9.22
C PRO A 134 -1.58 -12.60 -7.84
N ILE A 135 -1.40 -11.50 -7.11
CA ILE A 135 -0.76 -11.50 -5.78
C ILE A 135 -1.42 -12.49 -4.81
N VAL A 136 -2.75 -12.63 -4.84
CA VAL A 136 -3.46 -13.54 -3.93
C VAL A 136 -3.05 -15.00 -4.15
N GLU A 137 -2.85 -15.41 -5.41
CA GLU A 137 -2.39 -16.76 -5.76
C GLU A 137 -0.89 -16.92 -5.46
N CYS A 138 -0.09 -15.88 -5.64
CA CYS A 138 1.32 -15.86 -5.20
C CYS A 138 1.45 -16.04 -3.68
N LEU A 139 0.42 -15.68 -2.92
CA LEU A 139 0.32 -15.89 -1.47
C LEU A 139 -0.40 -17.20 -1.11
N ASP A 140 -0.43 -18.16 -2.04
CA ASP A 140 -1.05 -19.49 -1.90
C ASP A 140 -2.53 -19.45 -1.50
N MET A 141 -3.27 -18.45 -1.97
CA MET A 141 -4.70 -18.32 -1.74
C MET A 141 -5.50 -18.38 -3.04
N PRO A 142 -6.73 -18.93 -3.02
CA PRO A 142 -7.64 -18.87 -4.17
C PRO A 142 -7.93 -17.43 -4.58
N LEU A 143 -8.11 -17.18 -5.89
CA LEU A 143 -8.48 -15.85 -6.41
C LEU A 143 -9.72 -15.25 -5.73
N ALA A 144 -10.68 -16.09 -5.33
CA ALA A 144 -11.88 -15.69 -4.59
C ALA A 144 -11.57 -14.93 -3.29
N ASN A 145 -10.41 -15.18 -2.67
CA ASN A 145 -9.98 -14.49 -1.46
C ASN A 145 -9.44 -13.08 -1.71
N ALA A 146 -9.42 -12.59 -2.96
CA ALA A 146 -9.06 -11.20 -3.28
C ALA A 146 -10.17 -10.19 -2.96
N TYR A 147 -11.41 -10.65 -2.77
CA TYR A 147 -12.57 -9.78 -2.61
C TYR A 147 -13.47 -10.20 -1.46
N LEU A 148 -14.06 -9.23 -0.77
CA LEU A 148 -14.84 -9.44 0.45
C LEU A 148 -16.04 -10.39 0.26
N GLU A 149 -16.71 -10.31 -0.88
CA GLU A 149 -17.94 -11.07 -1.17
C GLU A 149 -17.68 -12.54 -1.46
N THR A 150 -16.50 -12.84 -2.00
CA THR A 150 -16.11 -14.18 -2.45
C THR A 150 -15.11 -14.84 -1.51
N ASN A 151 -14.59 -14.11 -0.53
CA ASN A 151 -13.61 -14.60 0.42
C ASN A 151 -14.20 -15.65 1.35
N ASP A 152 -13.47 -16.76 1.52
CA ASP A 152 -13.78 -17.72 2.58
C ASP A 152 -13.25 -17.20 3.92
N ASN A 153 -14.11 -16.53 4.68
CA ASN A 153 -13.75 -15.97 5.99
C ASN A 153 -13.35 -17.03 7.03
N SER A 154 -13.65 -18.31 6.80
CA SER A 154 -13.28 -19.38 7.75
C SER A 154 -11.81 -19.77 7.64
N THR A 155 -11.25 -19.72 6.42
CA THR A 155 -9.85 -20.05 6.12
C THR A 155 -8.98 -18.80 5.92
N ASN A 156 -9.58 -17.68 5.53
CA ASN A 156 -8.92 -16.39 5.36
C ASN A 156 -9.72 -15.27 6.07
N PRO A 157 -9.63 -15.16 7.40
CA PRO A 157 -10.39 -14.15 8.14
C PRO A 157 -9.99 -12.72 7.71
N PRO A 158 -10.94 -11.79 7.59
CA PRO A 158 -10.64 -10.39 7.29
C PRO A 158 -9.64 -9.78 8.30
N PRO A 159 -8.81 -8.81 7.88
CA PRO A 159 -7.73 -8.29 8.72
C PRO A 159 -8.14 -7.84 10.12
N LEU A 160 -9.30 -7.20 10.29
CA LEU A 160 -9.79 -6.78 11.60
C LEU A 160 -10.13 -7.98 12.48
N THR A 161 -10.80 -8.98 11.93
CA THR A 161 -11.15 -10.22 12.64
C THR A 161 -9.90 -10.96 13.10
N ALA A 162 -8.92 -11.12 12.20
CA ALA A 162 -7.64 -11.75 12.52
C ALA A 162 -6.87 -10.99 13.60
N TYR A 163 -6.84 -9.65 13.51
CA TYR A 163 -6.19 -8.80 14.50
C TYR A 163 -6.83 -8.93 15.89
N LEU A 164 -8.16 -8.97 15.98
CA LEU A 164 -8.87 -9.11 17.26
C LEU A 164 -8.68 -10.52 17.86
N ALA A 165 -8.66 -11.57 17.05
CA ALA A 165 -8.40 -12.94 17.51
C ALA A 165 -6.99 -13.09 18.11
N ASN A 166 -6.01 -12.35 17.60
CA ASN A 166 -4.65 -12.39 18.13
C ASN A 166 -4.44 -11.53 19.39
N ARG A 167 -5.45 -10.71 19.78
CA ARG A 167 -5.43 -9.89 21.01
C ARG A 167 -6.13 -10.53 22.20
N THR A 168 -6.84 -11.64 22.02
CA THR A 168 -7.29 -12.44 23.17
C THR A 168 -6.07 -13.05 23.86
N ILE A 169 -5.70 -12.45 24.99
CA ILE A 169 -4.67 -12.92 25.92
C ILE A 169 -5.02 -14.35 26.36
N PRO A 170 -4.10 -15.33 26.32
CA PRO A 170 -4.28 -16.58 27.05
C PRO A 170 -4.26 -16.24 28.54
N GLY A 171 -5.44 -16.11 29.19
CA GLY A 171 -5.48 -15.92 30.64
C GLY A 171 -6.61 -15.09 31.25
N THR A 172 -7.67 -14.72 30.52
CA THR A 172 -8.89 -14.23 31.17
C THR A 172 -10.01 -15.24 31.00
N THR A 173 -10.10 -16.15 31.98
CA THR A 173 -11.37 -16.80 32.30
C THR A 173 -12.44 -15.72 32.46
N PRO A 174 -13.58 -15.79 31.75
CA PRO A 174 -14.73 -14.97 32.09
C PRO A 174 -15.13 -15.29 33.53
N PRO A 175 -15.37 -14.32 34.43
CA PRO A 175 -16.04 -14.63 35.67
C PRO A 175 -17.44 -15.13 35.32
N ALA A 176 -17.72 -16.38 35.70
CA ALA A 176 -19.09 -16.85 35.79
C ALA A 176 -19.81 -16.04 36.89
N GLY A 177 -20.89 -15.36 36.52
CA GLY A 177 -21.75 -14.62 37.45
C GLY A 177 -22.79 -13.82 36.67
N SER A 178 -23.93 -14.44 36.33
CA SER A 178 -25.19 -14.41 37.10
C SER A 178 -26.12 -13.28 36.64
N SER A 179 -27.11 -13.69 35.83
CA SER A 179 -28.53 -13.30 35.90
C SER A 179 -28.89 -11.92 36.47
N ASN A 180 -29.36 -11.05 35.57
CA ASN A 180 -30.56 -10.21 35.66
C ASN A 180 -31.17 -9.93 37.06
N SER A 181 -31.08 -8.69 37.53
CA SER A 181 -32.15 -8.06 38.32
C SER A 181 -32.09 -6.52 38.30
N THR A 182 -33.24 -5.95 37.97
CA THR A 182 -33.68 -4.55 38.04
C THR A 182 -33.62 -3.92 39.44
N GLY A 183 -33.47 -2.58 39.53
CA GLY A 183 -34.12 -1.78 40.58
C GLY A 183 -33.27 -0.81 41.41
N SER A 184 -33.33 0.47 41.01
CA SER A 184 -33.43 1.73 41.78
C SER A 184 -32.74 1.95 43.16
N SER A 185 -32.19 3.17 43.25
CA SER A 185 -32.26 4.16 44.36
C SER A 185 -30.99 4.46 45.17
N GLY A 186 -30.54 5.72 45.03
CA GLY A 186 -30.39 6.69 46.11
C GLY A 186 -29.25 6.54 47.13
N GLY A 187 -28.39 7.56 47.22
CA GLY A 187 -27.73 7.92 48.47
C GLY A 187 -26.26 8.33 48.33
N ASN A 188 -26.00 9.63 48.31
CA ASN A 188 -24.73 10.21 48.76
C ASN A 188 -24.82 10.38 50.30
N PRO A 189 -23.73 10.19 51.07
CA PRO A 189 -23.03 11.38 51.55
C PRO A 189 -21.50 11.24 51.68
N SER A 190 -20.90 12.39 51.98
CA SER A 190 -19.51 12.80 51.93
C SER A 190 -18.53 12.25 52.99
N ALA A 191 -17.24 12.42 52.64
CA ALA A 191 -16.06 12.79 53.45
C ALA A 191 -15.31 11.72 54.30
N SER A 192 -14.01 11.52 54.02
CA SER A 192 -12.89 12.12 54.79
C SER A 192 -11.49 11.53 54.46
N GLY A 193 -10.50 12.40 54.20
CA GLY A 193 -9.03 12.26 54.47
C GLY A 193 -8.20 11.21 53.70
N SER A 194 -6.93 11.39 53.34
CA SER A 194 -5.92 12.45 53.51
C SER A 194 -4.70 12.15 52.61
N SER A 195 -4.02 13.22 52.17
CA SER A 195 -2.56 13.42 51.92
C SER A 195 -1.71 12.41 51.13
N ASP A 196 -1.22 12.86 49.97
CA ASP A 196 0.20 13.08 49.58
C ASP A 196 0.27 13.12 48.04
N GLY A 197 1.01 13.96 47.32
CA GLY A 197 2.03 14.95 47.63
C GLY A 197 2.74 15.27 46.29
N SER A 198 3.15 16.53 46.11
CA SER A 198 4.13 17.05 45.12
C SER A 198 3.76 17.02 43.62
N SER A 199 3.40 18.14 42.97
CA SER A 199 4.17 19.36 42.62
C SER A 199 4.86 19.28 41.26
N GLY A 200 4.55 20.22 40.37
CA GLY A 200 5.45 20.60 39.27
C GLY A 200 4.75 20.96 37.96
N GLY A 201 3.93 22.01 37.95
CA GLY A 201 3.45 22.65 36.73
C GLY A 201 4.01 24.07 36.59
N SER A 202 4.57 24.39 35.44
CA SER A 202 4.41 25.71 34.83
C SER A 202 4.49 25.64 33.30
N PRO A 203 3.75 26.53 32.60
CA PRO A 203 3.43 26.38 31.19
C PRO A 203 4.33 27.25 30.29
N GLY A 204 4.67 26.73 29.11
CA GLY A 204 5.41 27.46 28.07
C GLY A 204 4.54 27.69 26.85
N SER A 205 4.26 28.97 26.60
CA SER A 205 3.60 29.63 25.48
C SER A 205 3.62 28.98 24.09
N SER A 206 2.45 29.02 23.48
CA SER A 206 2.18 29.00 22.04
C SER A 206 2.68 30.26 21.33
N GLU A 207 3.43 30.12 20.24
CA GLU A 207 3.51 31.09 19.14
C GLU A 207 3.59 30.39 17.77
N LYS A 208 2.91 31.00 16.80
CA LYS A 208 2.76 30.59 15.40
C LYS A 208 3.85 31.24 14.54
N SER A 209 4.19 30.62 13.41
CA SER A 209 4.34 31.21 12.05
C SER A 209 5.19 30.26 11.19
N GLY A 210 4.68 29.74 10.06
CA GLY A 210 4.94 30.28 8.72
C GLY A 210 6.17 29.59 8.09
N ALA A 211 6.23 29.11 6.85
CA ALA A 211 5.43 29.31 5.67
C ALA A 211 5.59 28.09 4.73
N SER A 212 4.51 27.73 4.03
CA SER A 212 4.52 26.78 2.92
C SER A 212 4.92 27.52 1.64
N SER A 213 5.96 27.06 0.95
CA SER A 213 6.29 27.53 -0.40
C SER A 213 5.71 26.54 -1.41
N MET A 214 4.66 27.01 -2.08
CA MET A 214 3.99 26.38 -3.21
C MET A 214 4.60 26.96 -4.49
N MET A 215 5.33 26.15 -5.27
CA MET A 215 5.66 26.53 -6.65
C MET A 215 4.51 26.12 -7.56
N ALA A 216 3.81 27.14 -8.05
CA ALA A 216 2.84 27.04 -9.11
C ALA A 216 3.55 26.77 -10.44
N VAL A 217 3.11 25.73 -11.16
CA VAL A 217 3.53 25.44 -12.53
C VAL A 217 2.70 26.32 -13.48
N GLY A 218 3.35 27.27 -14.16
CA GLY A 218 2.74 28.06 -15.23
C GLY A 218 2.92 27.37 -16.59
N PRO A 219 1.94 27.44 -17.51
CA PRO A 219 2.03 26.80 -18.82
C PRO A 219 2.86 27.67 -19.76
N ALA A 220 4.03 27.18 -20.19
CA ALA A 220 4.85 27.84 -21.21
C ALA A 220 5.00 26.92 -22.44
N LEU A 221 4.17 27.23 -23.44
CA LEU A 221 4.48 27.30 -24.88
C LEU A 221 5.13 26.08 -25.55
N LEU A 222 4.25 25.26 -26.10
CA LEU A 222 4.46 24.36 -27.22
C LEU A 222 4.91 25.17 -28.46
N THR A 223 6.14 24.94 -28.94
CA THR A 223 6.58 25.38 -30.27
C THR A 223 6.81 24.16 -31.16
N ALA A 224 5.90 23.99 -32.12
CA ALA A 224 6.02 23.03 -33.20
C ALA A 224 7.06 23.53 -34.22
N ALA A 225 8.07 22.73 -34.50
CA ALA A 225 8.93 22.91 -35.67
C ALA A 225 8.51 21.88 -36.73
N LEU A 226 7.73 22.36 -37.70
CA LEU A 226 7.50 21.70 -38.99
C LEU A 226 8.82 21.69 -39.78
N GLY A 227 9.31 20.50 -40.12
CA GLY A 227 10.34 20.30 -41.14
C GLY A 227 9.81 19.38 -42.23
N VAL A 228 9.32 19.97 -43.32
CA VAL A 228 9.06 19.28 -44.60
C VAL A 228 10.23 19.54 -45.54
N VAL A 229 10.59 18.52 -46.32
CA VAL A 229 11.33 18.45 -47.60
C VAL A 229 12.40 17.35 -47.45
N GLY A 230 12.49 16.28 -48.24
CA GLY A 230 11.78 15.85 -49.42
C GLY A 230 12.51 14.61 -49.99
N SER A 231 11.73 13.65 -50.48
CA SER A 231 12.02 12.71 -51.58
C SER A 231 13.47 12.37 -51.97
N VAL A 232 13.82 11.07 -51.94
CA VAL A 232 14.38 10.18 -52.99
C VAL A 232 14.52 8.80 -52.31
N GLY A 233 14.17 7.63 -52.81
CA GLY A 233 13.76 7.09 -54.10
C GLY A 233 13.89 5.56 -53.95
N ALA A 234 12.91 4.81 -54.44
CA ALA A 234 12.90 3.35 -54.40
C ALA A 234 14.02 2.76 -55.29
N ILE A 235 14.85 1.83 -54.78
CA ILE A 235 15.65 0.88 -55.57
C ILE A 235 15.82 -0.44 -54.80
N PHE A 236 15.15 -1.47 -55.31
CA PHE A 236 15.50 -2.90 -55.46
C PHE A 236 15.94 -3.79 -54.29
N LEU A 237 15.27 -4.96 -54.28
CA LEU A 237 15.50 -6.27 -53.64
C LEU A 237 15.05 -6.42 -52.18
#